data_AF-A0A2G9RYS9-F1
#
_entry.id   AF-A0A2G9RYS9-F1
#
_cell.length_a   1.000
_cell.length_b   1.000
_cell.length_c   1.000
_cell.angle_alpha   90.00
_cell.angle_beta   90.00
_cell.angle_gamma   90.00
#
_symmetry.space_group_name_H-M   'P 1'
#
loop_
_entity.id
_entity.type
_entity.pdbx_description
1 polymer ?
#
loop_
_entity_poly.entity_id
_entity_poly.type
_entity_poly.pdbx_seq_one_letter_code
_entity_poly.pdbx_strand_id
1 'polypeptide(L)'
;MQSALKTFAVDETSVSGYIYHKLLGHEVEDVIIKCQLPKRFTAQGLPDLNHSQVYAVKTVLQRPLSLIQGPPGTGKTVTSATIVYHLARQGNGPVLVCAPSNIAVDQLTEKIHQTGLKVVRLCAKSREAIDSPVSFLALHNQIRNMESMPELQKLQQLKDETGELSSADEKRYRALKRTAERELLMNADVICCTCVGAGDPRLAKMQFRSILIDESTQATEPECMVPVVLGAKQLILVGDHCQLGPVVMCKKAAKAGLSQSLFERLVVLGIRPIRLQVQYRMHPALSAFPSNIFYEGSLQNGVTAADRVKKGFDFQWPQPDKPMFFYVTQGQEEIASSGTSYLNR
;
A
#
# COMPACT_ATOMS: atom_id res chain seq x y z
N MET A 1 -13.57 -2.45 -9.67
CA MET A 1 -14.47 -1.42 -9.10
C MET A 1 -15.93 -1.84 -9.21
N GLN A 2 -16.58 -1.81 -10.38
CA GLN A 2 -18.00 -2.19 -10.51
C GLN A 2 -18.34 -3.58 -9.95
N SER A 3 -17.52 -4.58 -10.27
CA SER A 3 -17.68 -5.92 -9.70
C SER A 3 -17.61 -5.93 -8.17
N ALA A 4 -16.74 -5.10 -7.57
CA ALA A 4 -16.60 -5.03 -6.12
C ALA A 4 -17.83 -4.36 -5.48
N LEU A 5 -18.36 -3.29 -6.09
CA LEU A 5 -19.61 -2.67 -5.64
C LEU A 5 -20.78 -3.66 -5.70
N LYS A 6 -20.86 -4.46 -6.77
CA LYS A 6 -21.85 -5.52 -6.88
C LYS A 6 -21.68 -6.55 -5.76
N THR A 7 -20.47 -7.08 -5.56
CA THR A 7 -20.18 -8.04 -4.49
C THR A 7 -20.55 -7.49 -3.12
N PHE A 8 -20.17 -6.24 -2.81
CA PHE A 8 -20.52 -5.60 -1.54
C PHE A 8 -22.04 -5.51 -1.30
N ALA A 9 -22.82 -5.35 -2.37
CA ALA A 9 -24.28 -5.25 -2.27
C ALA A 9 -24.99 -6.61 -2.17
N VAL A 10 -24.45 -7.68 -2.75
CA VAL A 10 -25.16 -8.96 -2.91
C VAL A 10 -24.58 -10.13 -2.12
N ASP A 11 -23.37 -9.99 -1.60
CA ASP A 11 -22.68 -11.04 -0.83
C ASP A 11 -22.38 -10.51 0.57
N GLU A 12 -23.22 -10.88 1.53
CA GLU A 12 -23.08 -10.49 2.93
C GLU A 12 -21.81 -11.08 3.60
N THR A 13 -21.15 -12.04 2.97
CA THR A 13 -19.89 -12.63 3.48
C THR A 13 -18.65 -11.89 3.01
N SER A 14 -18.80 -10.96 2.05
CA SER A 14 -17.70 -10.20 1.45
C SER A 14 -16.97 -9.29 2.44
N VAL A 15 -17.62 -8.90 3.54
CA VAL A 15 -17.04 -8.19 4.68
C VAL A 15 -17.71 -8.65 5.98
N SER A 16 -17.06 -8.46 7.14
CA SER A 16 -17.73 -8.66 8.43
C SER A 16 -18.89 -7.67 8.65
N GLY A 17 -19.91 -8.07 9.42
CA GLY A 17 -21.03 -7.19 9.76
C GLY A 17 -20.59 -5.86 10.39
N TYR A 18 -19.60 -5.87 11.28
CA TYR A 18 -19.06 -4.62 11.85
C TYR A 18 -18.51 -3.68 10.78
N ILE A 19 -17.69 -4.20 9.85
CA ILE A 19 -17.13 -3.40 8.75
C ILE A 19 -18.25 -2.94 7.83
N TYR A 20 -19.21 -3.80 7.48
CA TYR A 20 -20.38 -3.43 6.67
C TYR A 20 -21.11 -2.21 7.23
N HIS A 21 -21.51 -2.27 8.51
CA HIS A 21 -22.24 -1.18 9.15
C HIS A 21 -21.39 0.09 9.30
N LYS A 22 -20.11 -0.02 9.70
CA LYS A 22 -19.22 1.16 9.78
C LYS A 22 -18.98 1.80 8.40
N LEU A 23 -18.83 1.00 7.33
CA LEU A 23 -18.67 1.53 5.96
C LEU A 23 -19.91 2.27 5.47
N LEU A 24 -21.12 1.82 5.86
CA LEU A 24 -22.38 2.51 5.54
C LEU A 24 -22.67 3.73 6.43
N GLY A 25 -21.85 4.01 7.44
CA GLY A 25 -22.06 5.12 8.38
C GLY A 25 -23.18 4.86 9.39
N HIS A 26 -23.54 3.59 9.61
CA HIS A 26 -24.48 3.22 10.67
C HIS A 26 -23.81 3.35 12.05
N GLU A 27 -24.62 3.64 13.07
CA GLU A 27 -24.15 3.57 14.46
C GLU A 27 -23.94 2.12 14.86
N VAL A 28 -22.73 1.83 15.36
CA VAL A 28 -22.33 0.51 15.84
C VAL A 28 -21.42 0.74 17.04
N GLU A 29 -21.68 0.00 18.11
CA GLU A 29 -20.80 -0.05 19.28
C GLU A 29 -19.39 -0.48 18.89
N ASP A 30 -18.40 0.12 19.52
CA ASP A 30 -17.00 -0.20 19.22
C ASP A 30 -16.66 -1.61 19.68
N VAL A 31 -16.10 -2.40 18.75
CA VAL A 31 -15.70 -3.78 19.00
C VAL A 31 -14.20 -3.86 19.22
N ILE A 32 -13.80 -4.59 20.26
CA ILE A 32 -12.40 -4.91 20.53
C ILE A 32 -12.12 -6.34 20.05
N ILE A 33 -11.16 -6.48 19.13
CA ILE A 33 -10.63 -7.78 18.73
C ILE A 33 -9.76 -8.30 19.87
N LYS A 34 -10.14 -9.46 20.43
CA LYS A 34 -9.28 -10.20 21.35
C LYS A 34 -8.13 -10.81 20.56
N CYS A 35 -6.92 -10.28 20.77
CA CYS A 35 -5.69 -10.81 20.21
C CYS A 35 -4.59 -10.82 21.28
N GLN A 36 -3.67 -11.78 21.20
CA GLN A 36 -2.46 -11.75 22.01
C GLN A 36 -1.52 -10.68 21.45
N LEU A 37 -1.35 -9.58 22.19
CA LEU A 37 -0.39 -8.54 21.80
C LEU A 37 1.04 -9.10 21.87
N PRO A 38 1.92 -8.71 20.93
CA PRO A 38 3.31 -9.15 20.93
C PRO A 38 4.05 -8.56 22.13
N LYS A 39 5.05 -9.29 22.65
CA LYS A 39 5.91 -8.80 23.74
C LYS A 39 6.73 -7.56 23.33
N ARG A 40 7.14 -7.49 22.05
CA ARG A 40 7.83 -6.35 21.44
C ARG A 40 7.10 -5.98 20.15
N PHE A 41 6.78 -4.70 20.00
CA PHE A 41 6.08 -4.20 18.82
C PHE A 41 7.00 -4.02 17.62
N THR A 42 8.30 -3.70 17.80
CA THR A 42 9.27 -3.69 16.69
C THR A 42 9.33 -5.06 16.02
N ALA A 43 9.14 -5.10 14.69
CA ALA A 43 9.30 -6.31 13.90
C ALA A 43 10.77 -6.57 13.61
N GLN A 44 11.13 -7.85 13.48
CA GLN A 44 12.48 -8.25 13.08
C GLN A 44 12.85 -7.60 11.73
N GLY A 45 14.11 -7.17 11.59
CA GLY A 45 14.62 -6.57 10.35
C GLY A 45 14.16 -5.13 10.07
N LEU A 46 13.30 -4.54 10.91
CA LEU A 46 12.86 -3.15 10.78
C LEU A 46 13.41 -2.25 11.91
N PRO A 47 13.49 -0.93 11.69
CA PRO A 47 13.88 0.02 12.72
C PRO A 47 12.98 -0.03 13.95
N ASP A 48 13.53 0.35 15.11
CA ASP A 48 12.73 0.50 16.32
C ASP A 48 11.66 1.58 16.16
N LEU A 49 10.46 1.24 16.64
CA LEU A 49 9.31 2.12 16.55
C LEU A 49 9.34 3.18 17.65
N ASN A 50 8.99 4.41 17.31
CA ASN A 50 8.75 5.45 18.30
C ASN A 50 7.38 5.26 18.99
N HIS A 51 7.12 6.06 20.02
CA HIS A 51 5.90 5.98 20.83
C HIS A 51 4.60 6.05 20.01
N SER A 52 4.51 6.95 19.01
CA SER A 52 3.31 7.12 18.18
C SER A 52 3.08 5.93 17.23
N GLN A 53 4.16 5.35 16.72
CA GLN A 53 4.12 4.14 15.88
C GLN A 53 3.75 2.91 16.71
N VAL A 54 4.33 2.74 17.90
CA VAL A 54 3.96 1.66 18.84
C VAL A 54 2.48 1.76 19.22
N TYR A 55 2.01 2.96 19.53
CA TYR A 55 0.60 3.21 19.82
C TYR A 55 -0.31 2.84 18.64
N ALA A 56 0.09 3.19 17.41
CA ALA A 56 -0.63 2.82 16.20
C ALA A 56 -0.72 1.29 16.03
N VAL A 57 0.42 0.58 16.09
CA VAL A 57 0.46 -0.88 15.97
C VAL A 57 -0.42 -1.54 17.04
N LYS A 58 -0.27 -1.14 18.31
CA LYS A 58 -1.06 -1.67 19.42
C LYS A 58 -2.55 -1.49 19.20
N THR A 59 -2.98 -0.28 18.88
CA THR A 59 -4.40 0.06 18.72
C THR A 59 -5.03 -0.67 17.55
N VAL A 60 -4.31 -0.76 16.42
CA VAL A 60 -4.77 -1.39 15.18
C VAL A 60 -4.99 -2.89 15.36
N LEU A 61 -4.09 -3.59 16.06
CA LEU A 61 -4.23 -5.03 16.30
C LEU A 61 -5.52 -5.39 17.05
N GLN A 62 -6.07 -4.44 17.83
CA GLN A 62 -7.23 -4.64 18.69
C GLN A 62 -8.55 -4.13 18.08
N ARG A 63 -8.55 -3.60 16.85
CA ARG A 63 -9.74 -3.00 16.22
C ARG A 63 -10.06 -3.64 14.87
N PRO A 64 -11.35 -3.86 14.52
CA PRO A 64 -11.71 -4.36 13.19
C PRO A 64 -11.55 -3.33 12.07
N LEU A 65 -11.62 -2.03 12.38
CA LEU A 65 -11.40 -0.94 11.44
C LEU A 65 -10.49 0.10 12.09
N SER A 66 -9.42 0.48 11.40
CA SER A 66 -8.51 1.54 11.86
C SER A 66 -8.07 2.42 10.72
N LEU A 67 -7.96 3.72 11.00
CA LEU A 67 -7.36 4.71 10.12
C LEU A 67 -6.03 5.16 10.73
N ILE A 68 -4.96 5.18 9.94
CA ILE A 68 -3.67 5.75 10.33
C ILE A 68 -3.38 6.93 9.42
N GLN A 69 -3.27 8.12 10.00
CA GLN A 69 -2.76 9.29 9.30
C GLN A 69 -1.24 9.35 9.48
N GLY A 70 -0.50 9.38 8.38
CA GLY A 70 0.94 9.52 8.46
C GLY A 70 1.47 10.68 7.62
N PRO A 71 1.77 11.82 8.27
CA PRO A 71 2.44 12.94 7.64
C PRO A 71 3.77 12.55 6.94
N PRO A 72 4.30 13.36 6.03
CA PRO A 72 5.54 13.07 5.31
C PRO A 72 6.70 12.74 6.25
N GLY A 73 7.38 11.62 5.99
CA GLY A 73 8.57 11.21 6.74
C GLY A 73 8.30 10.57 8.11
N THR A 74 7.05 10.34 8.50
CA THR A 74 6.71 9.77 9.83
C THR A 74 6.83 8.25 9.95
N GLY A 75 7.30 7.58 8.89
CA GLY A 75 7.48 6.12 8.89
C GLY A 75 6.18 5.33 8.69
N LYS A 76 5.24 5.84 7.89
CA LYS A 76 4.03 5.11 7.42
C LYS A 76 4.35 3.68 7.03
N THR A 77 5.21 3.51 6.03
CA THR A 77 5.57 2.20 5.45
C THR A 77 6.20 1.26 6.48
N VAL A 78 7.04 1.76 7.40
CA VAL A 78 7.64 0.95 8.48
C VAL A 78 6.56 0.50 9.47
N THR A 79 5.63 1.39 9.82
CA THR A 79 4.51 1.08 10.71
C THR A 79 3.56 0.07 10.06
N SER A 80 3.20 0.27 8.78
CA SER A 80 2.38 -0.65 7.99
C SER A 80 3.02 -2.04 7.90
N ALA A 81 4.32 -2.12 7.58
CA ALA A 81 5.04 -3.40 7.51
C ALA A 81 5.08 -4.11 8.87
N THR A 82 5.24 -3.36 9.97
CA THR A 82 5.19 -3.93 11.33
C THR A 82 3.79 -4.45 11.67
N ILE A 83 2.72 -3.73 11.32
CA ILE A 83 1.34 -4.20 11.49
C ILE A 83 1.13 -5.51 10.73
N VAL A 84 1.52 -5.54 9.45
CA VAL A 84 1.42 -6.74 8.61
C VAL A 84 2.20 -7.91 9.21
N TYR A 85 3.40 -7.64 9.74
CA TYR A 85 4.22 -8.66 10.39
C TYR A 85 3.48 -9.36 11.54
N HIS A 86 2.87 -8.58 12.44
CA HIS A 86 2.14 -9.14 13.57
C HIS A 86 0.83 -9.81 13.15
N LEU A 87 0.14 -9.28 12.13
CA LEU A 87 -1.09 -9.89 11.59
C LEU A 87 -0.81 -11.26 10.94
N ALA A 88 0.25 -11.36 10.13
CA ALA A 88 0.63 -12.63 9.48
C ALA A 88 0.99 -13.71 10.51
N ARG A 89 1.68 -13.31 11.59
CA ARG A 89 2.05 -14.23 12.69
C ARG A 89 0.86 -14.75 13.52
N GLN A 90 -0.34 -14.19 13.35
CA GLN A 90 -1.55 -14.76 13.96
C GLN A 90 -2.03 -16.03 13.24
N GLY A 91 -1.51 -16.34 12.05
CA GLY A 91 -1.76 -17.62 11.37
C GLY A 91 -3.15 -17.76 10.75
N ASN A 92 -3.81 -16.65 10.40
CA ASN A 92 -5.16 -16.66 9.82
C ASN A 92 -5.16 -16.75 8.27
N GLY A 93 -4.13 -17.34 7.68
CA GLY A 93 -3.86 -17.30 6.24
C GLY A 93 -3.13 -16.02 5.80
N PRO A 94 -2.95 -15.82 4.48
CA PRO A 94 -2.18 -14.69 3.96
C PRO A 94 -2.82 -13.35 4.33
N VAL A 95 -2.01 -12.36 4.70
CA VAL A 95 -2.45 -10.96 4.84
C VAL A 95 -2.46 -10.30 3.46
N LEU A 96 -3.54 -9.61 3.10
CA LEU A 96 -3.60 -8.84 1.87
C LEU A 96 -3.11 -7.42 2.11
N VAL A 97 -2.16 -7.00 1.28
CA VAL A 97 -1.56 -5.66 1.33
C VAL A 97 -1.74 -4.97 -0.01
N CYS A 98 -2.37 -3.80 0.02
CA CYS A 98 -2.68 -3.03 -1.18
C CYS A 98 -2.21 -1.58 -1.11
N ALA A 99 -2.04 -0.97 -2.28
CA ALA A 99 -1.95 0.48 -2.47
C ALA A 99 -2.42 0.83 -3.89
N PRO A 100 -2.84 2.08 -4.18
CA PRO A 100 -3.29 2.47 -5.52
C PRO A 100 -2.17 2.46 -6.57
N SER A 101 -0.93 2.82 -6.19
CA SER A 101 0.20 2.91 -7.10
C SER A 101 1.18 1.74 -6.95
N ASN A 102 1.81 1.31 -8.05
CA ASN A 102 2.78 0.20 -8.01
C ASN A 102 4.00 0.55 -7.16
N ILE A 103 4.47 1.81 -7.20
CA ILE A 103 5.62 2.26 -6.40
C ILE A 103 5.32 2.12 -4.89
N ALA A 104 4.11 2.49 -4.45
CA ALA A 104 3.72 2.33 -3.04
C ALA A 104 3.65 0.84 -2.65
N VAL A 105 3.10 -0.02 -3.51
CA VAL A 105 3.09 -1.47 -3.29
C VAL A 105 4.52 -2.02 -3.18
N ASP A 106 5.43 -1.60 -4.06
CA ASP A 106 6.80 -2.11 -4.12
C ASP A 106 7.60 -1.69 -2.88
N GLN A 107 7.47 -0.42 -2.43
CA GLN A 107 8.06 0.06 -1.18
C GLN A 107 7.59 -0.74 0.04
N LEU A 108 6.30 -1.03 0.11
CA LEU A 108 5.72 -1.80 1.21
C LEU A 108 6.13 -3.27 1.14
N THR A 109 6.18 -3.85 -0.06
CA THR A 109 6.68 -5.20 -0.34
C THR A 109 8.12 -5.37 0.15
N GLU A 110 8.99 -4.41 -0.16
CA GLU A 110 10.39 -4.42 0.28
C GLU A 110 10.50 -4.41 1.81
N LYS A 111 9.75 -3.53 2.50
CA LYS A 111 9.76 -3.46 3.97
C LYS A 111 9.21 -4.71 4.62
N ILE A 112 8.16 -5.31 4.07
CA ILE A 112 7.61 -6.56 4.61
C ILE A 112 8.60 -7.70 4.38
N HIS A 113 9.25 -7.77 3.22
CA HIS A 113 10.26 -8.78 2.94
C HIS A 113 11.45 -8.74 3.93
N GLN A 114 11.88 -7.54 4.34
CA GLN A 114 12.92 -7.35 5.36
C GLN A 114 12.59 -8.04 6.71
N THR A 115 11.31 -8.34 6.97
CA THR A 115 10.88 -9.04 8.18
C THR A 115 11.09 -10.56 8.15
N GLY A 116 11.48 -11.11 7.00
CA GLY A 116 11.66 -12.55 6.78
C GLY A 116 10.37 -13.33 6.46
N LEU A 117 9.23 -12.64 6.30
CA LEU A 117 7.98 -13.25 5.86
C LEU A 117 8.04 -13.70 4.39
N LYS A 118 7.25 -14.73 4.05
CA LYS A 118 7.04 -15.19 2.68
C LYS A 118 6.10 -14.24 1.96
N VAL A 119 6.66 -13.33 1.17
CA VAL A 119 5.91 -12.32 0.43
C VAL A 119 5.75 -12.72 -1.03
N VAL A 120 4.54 -12.59 -1.54
CA VAL A 120 4.24 -12.72 -2.97
C VAL A 120 3.75 -11.37 -3.52
N ARG A 121 4.48 -10.82 -4.49
CA ARG A 121 4.08 -9.62 -5.22
C ARG A 121 3.27 -10.01 -6.47
N LEU A 122 1.97 -9.74 -6.46
CA LEU A 122 1.10 -10.01 -7.60
C LEU A 122 0.99 -8.79 -8.52
N CYS A 123 1.46 -8.92 -9.75
CA CYS A 123 1.38 -7.90 -10.79
C CYS A 123 0.40 -8.32 -11.90
N ALA A 124 -0.16 -7.32 -12.60
CA ALA A 124 -0.90 -7.56 -13.84
C ALA A 124 0.04 -8.16 -14.90
N LYS A 125 -0.51 -9.01 -15.79
CA LYS A 125 0.26 -9.66 -16.86
C LYS A 125 1.01 -8.67 -17.76
N SER A 126 0.40 -7.52 -18.04
CA SER A 126 1.02 -6.43 -18.82
C SER A 126 2.26 -5.82 -18.16
N ARG A 127 2.52 -6.12 -16.89
CA ARG A 127 3.67 -5.64 -16.13
C ARG A 127 4.71 -6.72 -15.84
N GLU A 128 4.56 -7.94 -16.35
CA GLU A 128 5.52 -9.04 -16.12
C GLU A 128 6.89 -8.75 -16.75
N ALA A 129 6.97 -7.88 -17.75
CA ALA A 129 8.23 -7.46 -18.38
C ALA A 129 8.86 -6.20 -17.73
N ILE A 130 8.25 -5.64 -16.68
CA ILE A 130 8.74 -4.41 -16.03
C ILE A 130 9.57 -4.79 -14.80
N ASP A 131 10.82 -4.33 -14.80
CA ASP A 131 11.69 -4.47 -13.64
C ASP A 131 11.37 -3.49 -12.51
N SER A 132 11.58 -3.95 -11.29
CA SER A 132 11.37 -3.22 -10.05
C SER A 132 12.34 -3.77 -8.99
N PRO A 133 12.62 -3.00 -7.92
CA PRO A 133 13.45 -3.47 -6.80
C PRO A 133 12.94 -4.77 -6.14
N VAL A 134 11.68 -5.14 -6.35
CA VAL A 134 11.01 -6.31 -5.76
C VAL A 134 10.58 -7.34 -6.80
N SER A 135 11.07 -7.27 -8.04
CA SER A 135 10.67 -8.21 -9.11
C SER A 135 11.00 -9.66 -8.78
N PHE A 136 12.03 -9.92 -7.98
CA PHE A 136 12.36 -11.27 -7.50
C PHE A 136 11.26 -11.88 -6.60
N LEU A 137 10.41 -11.04 -5.98
CA LEU A 137 9.24 -11.45 -5.22
C LEU A 137 7.98 -11.55 -6.08
N ALA A 138 8.04 -11.21 -7.37
CA ALA A 138 6.87 -11.25 -8.23
C ALA A 138 6.42 -12.70 -8.47
N LEU A 139 5.10 -12.95 -8.42
CA LEU A 139 4.53 -14.31 -8.55
C LEU A 139 5.06 -15.05 -9.79
N HIS A 140 5.11 -14.37 -10.94
CA HIS A 140 5.58 -14.97 -12.19
C HIS A 140 7.05 -15.37 -12.14
N ASN A 141 7.90 -14.61 -11.43
CA ASN A 141 9.32 -14.93 -11.26
C ASN A 141 9.54 -16.03 -10.22
N GLN A 142 8.76 -16.04 -9.14
CA GLN A 142 8.80 -17.13 -8.16
C GLN A 142 8.40 -18.48 -8.79
N ILE A 143 7.40 -18.49 -9.67
CA ILE A 143 7.00 -19.70 -10.42
C ILE A 143 8.11 -20.19 -11.34
N ARG A 144 8.82 -19.28 -12.01
CA ARG A 144 9.96 -19.64 -12.88
C ARG A 144 11.06 -20.34 -12.08
N ASN A 145 11.29 -19.90 -10.84
CA ASN A 145 12.34 -20.44 -9.96
C ASN A 145 11.86 -21.63 -9.09
N MET A 146 10.68 -22.19 -9.36
CA MET A 146 10.11 -23.26 -8.56
C MET A 146 10.67 -24.63 -8.96
N GLU A 147 11.63 -25.14 -8.17
CA GLU A 147 12.25 -26.47 -8.40
C GLU A 147 11.30 -27.65 -8.17
N SER A 148 10.23 -27.45 -7.38
CA SER A 148 9.24 -28.50 -7.10
C SER A 148 8.36 -28.87 -8.31
N MET A 149 8.45 -28.16 -9.43
CA MET A 149 7.65 -28.39 -10.63
C MET A 149 8.51 -28.49 -11.92
N PRO A 150 9.29 -29.57 -12.11
CA PRO A 150 10.20 -29.70 -13.25
C PRO A 150 9.48 -29.76 -14.60
N GLU A 151 8.26 -30.30 -14.66
CA GLU A 151 7.46 -30.32 -15.89
C GLU A 151 7.08 -28.91 -16.35
N LEU A 152 6.75 -28.01 -15.40
CA LEU A 152 6.44 -26.62 -15.70
C LEU A 152 7.67 -25.87 -16.22
N GLN A 153 8.84 -26.14 -15.62
CA GLN A 153 10.11 -25.56 -16.07
C GLN A 153 10.46 -25.97 -17.50
N LYS A 154 10.32 -27.26 -17.84
CA LYS A 154 10.55 -27.75 -19.21
C LYS A 154 9.64 -27.08 -20.23
N LEU A 155 8.35 -26.95 -19.92
CA LEU A 155 7.39 -26.28 -20.80
C LEU A 155 7.64 -24.77 -20.91
N GLN A 156 8.09 -24.13 -19.82
CA GLN A 156 8.49 -22.73 -19.83
C GLN A 156 9.72 -22.52 -20.69
N GLN A 157 10.75 -23.35 -20.55
CA GLN A 157 11.97 -23.30 -21.35
C GLN A 157 11.66 -23.50 -22.83
N LEU A 158 10.86 -24.51 -23.17
CA LEU A 158 10.44 -24.73 -24.56
C LEU A 158 9.74 -23.49 -25.13
N LYS A 159 8.83 -22.88 -24.36
CA LYS A 159 8.12 -21.66 -24.77
C LYS A 159 9.06 -20.47 -24.97
N ASP A 160 10.08 -20.33 -24.14
CA ASP A 160 11.05 -19.24 -24.25
C ASP A 160 11.99 -19.45 -25.46
N GLU A 161 12.27 -20.70 -25.86
CA GLU A 161 13.08 -21.05 -27.03
C GLU A 161 12.31 -20.95 -28.36
N THR A 162 11.04 -21.39 -28.39
CA THR A 162 10.22 -21.47 -29.61
C THR A 162 9.26 -20.30 -29.79
N GLY A 163 9.01 -19.51 -28.75
CA GLY A 163 8.00 -18.45 -28.70
C GLY A 163 6.57 -18.96 -28.50
N GLU A 164 6.24 -20.14 -29.02
CA GLU A 164 4.92 -20.77 -28.94
C GLU A 164 4.98 -22.25 -28.56
N LEU A 165 3.92 -22.74 -27.90
CA LEU A 165 3.75 -24.15 -27.53
C LEU A 165 2.68 -24.81 -28.40
N SER A 166 2.76 -26.14 -28.57
CA SER A 166 1.67 -26.91 -29.18
C SER A 166 0.35 -26.73 -28.41
N SER A 167 -0.80 -26.97 -29.04
CA SER A 167 -2.10 -26.81 -28.35
C SER A 167 -2.23 -27.71 -27.11
N ALA A 168 -1.63 -28.91 -27.13
CA ALA A 168 -1.62 -29.81 -25.98
C ALA A 168 -0.70 -29.30 -24.87
N ASP A 169 0.50 -28.85 -25.23
CA ASP A 169 1.49 -28.32 -24.28
C ASP A 169 1.05 -27.00 -23.67
N GLU A 170 0.45 -26.09 -24.43
CA GLU A 170 -0.09 -24.83 -23.90
C GLU A 170 -1.23 -25.09 -22.90
N LYS A 171 -2.08 -26.10 -23.15
CA LYS A 171 -3.12 -26.52 -22.20
C LYS A 171 -2.50 -27.07 -20.92
N ARG A 172 -1.47 -27.91 -21.03
CA ARG A 172 -0.75 -28.50 -19.89
C ARG A 172 0.01 -27.43 -19.09
N TYR A 173 0.75 -26.56 -19.77
CA TYR A 173 1.47 -25.41 -19.22
C TYR A 173 0.53 -24.51 -18.40
N ARG A 174 -0.64 -24.15 -18.94
CA ARG A 174 -1.63 -23.34 -18.21
C ARG A 174 -2.16 -24.04 -16.96
N ALA A 175 -2.37 -25.35 -17.01
CA ALA A 175 -2.83 -26.12 -15.85
C ALA A 175 -1.77 -26.18 -14.73
N LEU A 176 -0.51 -26.45 -15.10
CA LEU A 176 0.62 -26.46 -14.17
C LEU A 176 0.89 -25.08 -13.59
N LYS A 177 0.91 -24.03 -14.44
CA LYS A 177 1.07 -22.64 -14.00
C LYS A 177 0.00 -22.24 -12.99
N ARG A 178 -1.28 -22.56 -13.24
CA ARG A 178 -2.37 -22.32 -12.27
C ARG A 178 -2.18 -23.06 -10.94
N THR A 179 -1.57 -24.24 -10.99
CA THR A 179 -1.29 -25.04 -9.78
C THR A 179 -0.17 -24.38 -8.97
N ALA A 180 0.93 -23.99 -9.63
CA ALA A 180 2.03 -23.24 -9.01
C ALA A 180 1.57 -21.87 -8.46
N GLU A 181 0.76 -21.13 -9.21
CA GLU A 181 0.16 -19.87 -8.76
C GLU A 181 -0.64 -20.07 -7.47
N ARG A 182 -1.50 -21.10 -7.43
CA ARG A 182 -2.30 -21.41 -6.25
C ARG A 182 -1.43 -21.79 -5.06
N GLU A 183 -0.42 -22.63 -5.27
CA GLU A 183 0.48 -23.09 -4.22
C GLU A 183 1.20 -21.92 -3.54
N LEU A 184 1.82 -21.02 -4.33
CA LEU A 184 2.53 -19.87 -3.79
C LEU A 184 1.59 -18.88 -3.11
N LEU A 185 0.43 -18.59 -3.71
CA LEU A 185 -0.52 -17.63 -3.14
C LEU A 185 -1.11 -18.15 -1.82
N MET A 186 -1.48 -19.42 -1.74
CA MET A 186 -2.06 -20.00 -0.52
C MET A 186 -1.04 -20.18 0.61
N ASN A 187 0.22 -20.43 0.27
CA ASN A 187 1.29 -20.66 1.25
C ASN A 187 2.09 -19.38 1.60
N ALA A 188 1.71 -18.23 1.04
CA ALA A 188 2.30 -16.94 1.37
C ALA A 188 1.87 -16.48 2.77
N ASP A 189 2.75 -15.80 3.48
CA ASP A 189 2.37 -15.04 4.68
C ASP A 189 1.67 -13.74 4.29
N VAL A 190 2.09 -13.14 3.17
CA VAL A 190 1.62 -11.84 2.70
C VAL A 190 1.52 -11.82 1.18
N ILE A 191 0.42 -11.28 0.67
CA ILE A 191 0.23 -11.00 -0.76
C ILE A 191 0.16 -9.48 -0.94
N CYS A 192 1.07 -8.95 -1.75
CA CYS A 192 1.13 -7.54 -2.10
C CYS A 192 0.65 -7.31 -3.54
N CYS A 193 -0.33 -6.44 -3.74
CA CYS A 193 -0.83 -6.07 -5.07
C CYS A 193 -1.38 -4.65 -5.09
N THR A 194 -1.71 -4.10 -6.26
CA THR A 194 -2.44 -2.82 -6.29
C THR A 194 -3.90 -3.01 -5.89
N CYS A 195 -4.59 -1.95 -5.45
CA CYS A 195 -6.02 -2.02 -5.14
C CYS A 195 -6.83 -2.66 -6.28
N VAL A 196 -6.63 -2.19 -7.52
CA VAL A 196 -7.26 -2.80 -8.71
C VAL A 196 -6.77 -4.23 -8.94
N GLY A 197 -5.48 -4.50 -8.70
CA GLY A 197 -4.87 -5.82 -8.84
C GLY A 197 -5.40 -6.87 -7.86
N ALA A 198 -6.03 -6.47 -6.75
CA ALA A 198 -6.73 -7.38 -5.86
C ALA A 198 -7.94 -8.06 -6.53
N GLY A 199 -8.50 -7.45 -7.58
CA GLY A 199 -9.56 -8.03 -8.41
C GLY A 199 -9.06 -9.04 -9.46
N ASP A 200 -7.79 -9.43 -9.43
CA ASP A 200 -7.23 -10.42 -10.35
C ASP A 200 -7.92 -11.79 -10.16
N PRO A 201 -8.30 -12.49 -11.25
CA PRO A 201 -8.95 -13.80 -11.17
C PRO A 201 -8.18 -14.85 -10.36
N ARG A 202 -6.85 -14.70 -10.23
CA ARG A 202 -6.00 -15.57 -9.41
C ARG A 202 -6.30 -15.44 -7.92
N LEU A 203 -6.83 -14.31 -7.47
CA LEU A 203 -7.23 -14.05 -6.07
C LEU A 203 -8.73 -14.23 -5.81
N ALA A 204 -9.57 -14.29 -6.84
CA ALA A 204 -11.04 -14.23 -6.70
C ALA A 204 -11.67 -15.32 -5.81
N LYS A 205 -10.99 -16.45 -5.60
CA LYS A 205 -11.46 -17.56 -4.73
C LYS A 205 -10.76 -17.60 -3.37
N MET A 206 -9.92 -16.63 -3.08
CA MET A 206 -9.24 -16.47 -1.81
C MET A 206 -10.05 -15.52 -0.91
N GLN A 207 -9.84 -15.65 0.39
CA GLN A 207 -10.44 -14.79 1.40
C GLN A 207 -9.33 -14.23 2.28
N PHE A 208 -9.41 -12.95 2.60
CA PHE A 208 -8.39 -12.22 3.34
C PHE A 208 -9.04 -11.59 4.56
N ARG A 209 -8.87 -12.25 5.71
CA ARG A 209 -9.38 -11.75 7.00
C ARG A 209 -8.80 -10.37 7.31
N SER A 210 -7.49 -10.21 7.12
CA SER A 210 -6.73 -9.03 7.48
C SER A 210 -6.25 -8.34 6.21
N ILE A 211 -6.65 -7.08 6.04
CA ILE A 211 -6.35 -6.26 4.86
C ILE A 211 -5.76 -4.93 5.31
N LEU A 212 -4.60 -4.56 4.75
CA LEU A 212 -4.01 -3.24 4.91
C LEU A 212 -3.92 -2.54 3.55
N ILE A 213 -4.43 -1.32 3.47
CA ILE A 213 -4.36 -0.47 2.28
C ILE A 213 -3.55 0.77 2.61
N ASP A 214 -2.33 0.88 2.07
CA ASP A 214 -1.48 2.06 2.18
C ASP A 214 -1.77 3.05 1.05
N GLU A 215 -1.46 4.33 1.29
CA GLU A 215 -1.83 5.46 0.43
C GLU A 215 -3.32 5.43 0.02
N SER A 216 -4.20 4.98 0.92
CA SER A 216 -5.65 4.83 0.68
C SER A 216 -6.35 6.15 0.37
N THR A 217 -5.77 7.29 0.76
CA THR A 217 -6.25 8.63 0.40
C THR A 217 -6.07 8.98 -1.08
N GLN A 218 -5.19 8.27 -1.80
CA GLN A 218 -4.99 8.46 -3.24
C GLN A 218 -5.95 7.61 -4.10
N ALA A 219 -6.72 6.70 -3.50
CA ALA A 219 -7.67 5.84 -4.20
C ALA A 219 -9.09 6.37 -4.09
N THR A 220 -9.86 6.28 -5.18
CA THR A 220 -11.31 6.48 -5.11
C THR A 220 -11.92 5.38 -4.24
N GLU A 221 -13.05 5.65 -3.57
CA GLU A 221 -13.70 4.63 -2.74
C GLU A 221 -14.00 3.31 -3.49
N PRO A 222 -14.55 3.31 -4.73
CA PRO A 222 -14.75 2.07 -5.49
C PRO A 222 -13.46 1.32 -5.84
N GLU A 223 -12.31 2.00 -5.87
CA GLU A 223 -11.00 1.38 -6.03
C GLU A 223 -10.54 0.72 -4.72
N CYS A 224 -10.63 1.43 -3.59
CA CYS A 224 -10.36 0.89 -2.26
C CYS A 224 -11.24 -0.32 -1.94
N MET A 225 -12.48 -0.34 -2.42
CA MET A 225 -13.40 -1.45 -2.16
C MET A 225 -13.02 -2.74 -2.88
N VAL A 226 -12.18 -2.71 -3.92
CA VAL A 226 -11.76 -3.91 -4.68
C VAL A 226 -11.11 -4.97 -3.77
N PRO A 227 -10.09 -4.66 -2.96
CA PRO A 227 -9.57 -5.62 -1.98
C PRO A 227 -10.51 -5.86 -0.80
N VAL A 228 -11.27 -4.85 -0.34
CA VAL A 228 -12.09 -4.93 0.88
C VAL A 228 -13.14 -6.04 0.81
N VAL A 229 -13.77 -6.23 -0.36
CA VAL A 229 -14.81 -7.25 -0.56
C VAL A 229 -14.29 -8.69 -0.63
N LEU A 230 -13.00 -8.91 -0.42
CA LEU A 230 -12.39 -10.25 -0.40
C LEU A 230 -12.43 -10.87 1.01
N GLY A 231 -13.45 -10.57 1.81
CA GLY A 231 -13.67 -11.19 3.12
C GLY A 231 -13.11 -10.40 4.31
N ALA A 232 -13.00 -9.07 4.22
CA ALA A 232 -12.39 -8.26 5.27
C ALA A 232 -13.09 -8.42 6.63
N LYS A 233 -12.33 -8.81 7.66
CA LYS A 233 -12.76 -8.81 9.07
C LYS A 233 -11.91 -7.88 9.95
N GLN A 234 -10.72 -7.52 9.47
CA GLN A 234 -9.86 -6.50 10.05
C GLN A 234 -9.25 -5.65 8.93
N LEU A 235 -9.65 -4.39 8.85
CA LEU A 235 -9.28 -3.44 7.79
C LEU A 235 -8.48 -2.27 8.36
N ILE A 236 -7.31 -2.04 7.78
CA ILE A 236 -6.42 -0.94 8.13
C ILE A 236 -6.26 -0.05 6.91
N LEU A 237 -6.70 1.20 7.01
CA LEU A 237 -6.49 2.20 5.96
C LEU A 237 -5.40 3.17 6.43
N VAL A 238 -4.33 3.24 5.67
CA VAL A 238 -3.20 4.14 5.94
C VAL A 238 -3.17 5.18 4.82
N GLY A 239 -2.96 6.44 5.18
CA GLY A 239 -2.96 7.52 4.21
C GLY A 239 -2.69 8.87 4.85
N ASP A 240 -2.89 9.92 4.07
CA ASP A 240 -2.80 11.29 4.54
C ASP A 240 -3.67 12.20 3.68
N HIS A 241 -4.79 12.66 4.24
CA HIS A 241 -5.76 13.50 3.53
C HIS A 241 -5.24 14.94 3.33
N CYS A 242 -4.09 15.27 3.91
CA CYS A 242 -3.36 16.51 3.63
C CYS A 242 -2.42 16.38 2.42
N GLN A 243 -2.32 15.21 1.79
CA GLN A 243 -1.51 14.95 0.59
C GLN A 243 -2.41 14.79 -0.65
N LEU A 244 -1.87 14.20 -1.72
CA LEU A 244 -2.61 13.99 -2.97
C LEU A 244 -3.84 13.10 -2.73
N GLY A 245 -4.99 13.56 -3.23
CA GLY A 245 -6.21 12.77 -3.33
C GLY A 245 -6.30 11.99 -4.65
N PRO A 246 -7.43 11.33 -4.91
CA PRO A 246 -7.66 10.58 -6.14
C PRO A 246 -7.75 11.49 -7.38
N VAL A 247 -7.14 11.07 -8.49
CA VAL A 247 -7.24 11.79 -9.76
C VAL A 247 -8.51 11.37 -10.51
N VAL A 248 -9.49 12.27 -10.59
CA VAL A 248 -10.77 12.04 -11.28
C VAL A 248 -10.91 12.96 -12.50
N MET A 249 -10.73 12.38 -13.70
CA MET A 249 -10.75 13.13 -14.96
C MET A 249 -12.13 13.74 -15.29
N CYS A 250 -13.20 13.00 -14.99
CA CYS A 250 -14.56 13.47 -15.24
C CYS A 250 -15.00 14.46 -14.16
N LYS A 251 -15.01 15.76 -14.49
CA LYS A 251 -15.42 16.84 -13.58
C LYS A 251 -16.81 16.63 -12.96
N LYS A 252 -17.76 16.06 -13.71
CA LYS A 252 -19.10 15.73 -13.19
C LYS A 252 -19.03 14.67 -12.08
N ALA A 253 -18.22 13.63 -12.28
CA ALA A 253 -18.04 12.57 -11.29
C ALA A 253 -17.29 13.07 -10.04
N ALA A 254 -16.24 13.88 -10.23
CA ALA A 254 -15.51 14.50 -9.12
C ALA A 254 -16.44 15.35 -8.25
N LYS A 255 -17.23 16.25 -8.88
CA LYS A 255 -18.22 17.08 -8.20
C LYS A 255 -19.33 16.27 -7.52
N ALA A 256 -19.64 15.08 -8.03
CA ALA A 256 -20.60 14.16 -7.42
C ALA A 256 -20.01 13.34 -6.26
N GLY A 257 -18.75 13.56 -5.88
CA GLY A 257 -18.11 12.95 -4.71
C GLY A 257 -17.07 11.86 -5.00
N LEU A 258 -16.84 11.48 -6.28
CA LEU A 258 -15.92 10.39 -6.60
C LEU A 258 -14.45 10.71 -6.23
N SER A 259 -14.11 11.99 -6.04
CA SER A 259 -12.79 12.42 -5.59
C SER A 259 -12.60 12.34 -4.07
N GLN A 260 -13.63 12.00 -3.30
CA GLN A 260 -13.49 11.70 -1.87
C GLN A 260 -13.03 10.25 -1.72
N SER A 261 -11.89 10.04 -1.07
CA SER A 261 -11.41 8.69 -0.73
C SER A 261 -12.26 8.06 0.38
N LEU A 262 -12.22 6.73 0.47
CA LEU A 262 -12.85 6.00 1.57
C LEU A 262 -12.32 6.47 2.94
N PHE A 263 -11.01 6.75 3.01
CA PHE A 263 -10.37 7.26 4.22
C PHE A 263 -11.00 8.59 4.65
N GLU A 264 -11.11 9.56 3.74
CA GLU A 264 -11.68 10.88 4.03
C GLU A 264 -13.15 10.79 4.46
N ARG A 265 -13.96 9.99 3.77
CA ARG A 265 -15.37 9.81 4.13
C ARG A 265 -15.52 9.25 5.56
N LEU A 266 -14.70 8.27 5.93
CA LEU A 266 -14.71 7.70 7.28
C LEU A 266 -14.26 8.70 8.35
N VAL A 267 -13.34 9.61 8.02
CA VAL A 267 -12.98 10.74 8.90
C VAL A 267 -14.16 11.69 9.09
N VAL A 268 -14.88 12.04 8.01
CA VAL A 268 -16.09 12.88 8.07
C VAL A 268 -17.19 12.21 8.91
N LEU A 269 -17.31 10.88 8.86
CA LEU A 269 -18.22 10.10 9.72
C LEU A 269 -17.76 10.01 11.19
N GLY A 270 -16.67 10.68 11.56
CA GLY A 270 -16.21 10.79 12.96
C GLY A 270 -15.16 9.77 13.38
N ILE A 271 -14.68 8.90 12.48
CA ILE A 271 -13.58 7.98 12.80
C ILE A 271 -12.28 8.78 12.87
N ARG A 272 -11.74 8.95 14.08
CA ARG A 272 -10.49 9.69 14.30
C ARG A 272 -9.27 8.86 13.88
N PRO A 273 -8.46 9.33 12.90
CA PRO A 273 -7.23 8.64 12.54
C PRO A 273 -6.20 8.66 13.66
N ILE A 274 -5.43 7.58 13.77
CA ILE A 274 -4.23 7.55 14.59
C ILE A 274 -3.13 8.28 13.83
N ARG A 275 -2.69 9.44 14.33
CA ARG A 275 -1.66 10.25 13.68
C ARG A 275 -0.25 9.83 14.13
N LEU A 276 0.63 9.54 13.17
CA LEU A 276 2.07 9.40 13.44
C LEU A 276 2.71 10.78 13.62
N GLN A 277 3.54 10.96 14.64
CA GLN A 277 3.87 12.32 15.12
C GLN A 277 5.30 12.79 14.82
N VAL A 278 6.25 11.88 14.61
CA VAL A 278 7.68 12.22 14.50
C VAL A 278 8.18 11.97 13.08
N GLN A 279 8.67 13.00 12.40
CA GLN A 279 9.23 12.92 11.04
C GLN A 279 10.73 12.65 11.07
N TYR A 280 11.20 11.76 10.19
CA TYR A 280 12.60 11.34 10.07
C TYR A 280 13.16 11.60 8.66
N ARG A 281 12.50 12.39 7.82
CA ARG A 281 12.94 12.59 6.42
C ARG A 281 13.71 13.88 6.25
N MET A 282 13.17 15.00 6.71
CA MET A 282 13.60 16.33 6.30
C MET A 282 14.42 17.03 7.39
N HIS A 283 15.29 17.96 6.99
CA HIS A 283 15.91 18.92 7.91
C HIS A 283 14.82 19.73 8.64
N PRO A 284 14.98 20.09 9.94
CA PRO A 284 13.95 20.83 10.69
C PRO A 284 13.41 22.08 9.96
N ALA A 285 14.28 22.86 9.33
CA ALA A 285 13.90 24.04 8.55
C ALA A 285 12.91 23.75 7.40
N LEU A 286 13.03 22.59 6.74
CA LEU A 286 12.16 22.17 5.64
C LEU A 286 10.79 21.70 6.15
N SER A 287 10.77 21.07 7.31
CA SER A 287 9.53 20.54 7.91
C SER A 287 8.65 21.61 8.54
N ALA A 288 9.23 22.77 8.89
CA ALA A 288 8.54 23.83 9.64
C ALA A 288 7.28 24.34 8.92
N PHE A 289 7.39 24.67 7.63
CA PHE A 289 6.24 25.17 6.86
C PHE A 289 5.15 24.09 6.68
N PRO A 290 5.43 22.87 6.18
CA PRO A 290 4.40 21.85 6.07
C PRO A 290 3.74 21.49 7.40
N SER A 291 4.52 21.42 8.49
CA SER A 291 4.00 21.14 9.84
C SER A 291 2.96 22.18 10.26
N ASN A 292 3.33 23.46 10.19
CA ASN A 292 2.47 24.54 10.67
C ASN A 292 1.20 24.71 9.82
N ILE A 293 1.31 24.55 8.50
CA ILE A 293 0.20 24.80 7.58
C ILE A 293 -0.77 23.62 7.50
N PHE A 294 -0.28 22.38 7.44
CA PHE A 294 -1.13 21.21 7.16
C PHE A 294 -1.38 20.33 8.38
N TYR A 295 -0.57 20.45 9.42
CA TYR A 295 -0.61 19.57 10.60
C TYR A 295 -0.67 20.34 11.92
N GLU A 296 -1.12 21.61 11.89
CA GLU A 296 -1.33 22.43 13.09
C GLU A 296 -0.08 22.56 13.99
N GLY A 297 1.12 22.46 13.39
CA GLY A 297 2.39 22.48 14.13
C GLY A 297 2.67 21.23 14.97
N SER A 298 1.88 20.16 14.82
CA SER A 298 1.98 18.94 15.63
C SER A 298 3.12 17.99 15.22
N LEU A 299 3.78 18.22 14.07
CA LEU A 299 4.85 17.35 13.58
C LEU A 299 6.17 17.62 14.32
N GLN A 300 6.70 16.58 14.97
CA GLN A 300 7.98 16.63 15.69
C GLN A 300 9.14 16.18 14.79
N ASN A 301 10.36 16.65 15.07
CA ASN A 301 11.57 16.27 14.35
C ASN A 301 12.29 15.12 15.07
N GLY A 302 12.37 13.96 14.42
CA GLY A 302 13.16 12.81 14.89
C GLY A 302 14.60 12.83 14.40
N VAL A 303 14.99 13.89 13.67
CA VAL A 303 16.33 14.12 13.14
C VAL A 303 16.71 15.57 13.40
N THR A 304 17.98 15.79 13.69
CA THR A 304 18.54 17.12 13.96
C THR A 304 18.97 17.81 12.66
N ALA A 305 19.36 19.08 12.77
CA ALA A 305 20.01 19.79 11.67
C ALA A 305 21.27 19.04 11.20
N ALA A 306 22.12 18.63 12.15
CA ALA A 306 23.37 17.91 11.87
C ALA A 306 23.15 16.59 11.12
N ASP A 307 22.09 15.83 11.46
CA ASP A 307 21.73 14.58 10.77
C ASP A 307 21.33 14.78 9.30
N ARG A 308 21.04 16.02 8.90
CA ARG A 308 20.57 16.38 7.55
C ARG A 308 21.52 17.32 6.82
N VAL A 309 22.76 17.46 7.30
CA VAL A 309 23.87 18.02 6.53
C VAL A 309 24.56 16.88 5.77
N LYS A 310 24.65 17.02 4.44
CA LYS A 310 25.32 16.03 3.60
C LYS A 310 26.84 16.17 3.78
N LYS A 311 27.52 15.08 4.15
CA LYS A 311 28.99 15.05 4.26
C LYS A 311 29.65 15.24 2.89
N GLY A 312 30.69 16.06 2.83
CA GLY A 312 31.44 16.33 1.60
C GLY A 312 30.61 17.05 0.52
N PHE A 313 29.72 17.95 0.92
CA PHE A 313 28.84 18.68 0.02
C PHE A 313 29.03 20.19 0.21
N ASP A 314 29.88 20.77 -0.63
CA ASP A 314 30.22 22.19 -0.58
C ASP A 314 29.27 22.98 -1.47
N PHE A 315 28.09 23.32 -0.93
CA PHE A 315 27.11 24.18 -1.58
C PHE A 315 26.79 25.38 -0.70
N GLN A 316 26.93 26.59 -1.25
CA GLN A 316 26.68 27.83 -0.53
C GLN A 316 25.18 28.18 -0.57
N TRP A 317 24.46 27.83 0.50
CA TRP A 317 23.08 28.28 0.68
C TRP A 317 23.01 29.79 0.93
N PRO A 318 21.98 30.51 0.43
CA PRO A 318 21.78 31.93 0.76
C PRO A 318 21.66 32.19 2.27
N GLN A 319 21.07 31.24 3.00
CA GLN A 319 21.06 31.18 4.46
C GLN A 319 21.77 29.88 4.88
N PRO A 320 23.02 29.93 5.39
CA PRO A 320 23.84 28.73 5.59
C PRO A 320 23.23 27.63 6.48
N ASP A 321 22.36 28.00 7.43
CA ASP A 321 21.70 27.11 8.38
C ASP A 321 20.34 26.58 7.89
N LYS A 322 19.86 27.04 6.73
CA LYS A 322 18.55 26.69 6.16
C LYS A 322 18.75 26.17 4.73
N PRO A 323 18.73 24.84 4.52
CA PRO A 323 18.96 24.24 3.22
C PRO A 323 17.75 24.36 2.28
N MET A 324 17.27 25.59 2.07
CA MET A 324 16.17 25.95 1.20
C MET A 324 16.26 27.41 0.78
N PHE A 325 15.81 27.68 -0.43
CA PHE A 325 15.53 29.02 -0.92
C PHE A 325 14.48 28.90 -2.02
N PHE A 326 13.78 30.00 -2.29
CA PHE A 326 12.94 30.12 -3.47
C PHE A 326 13.74 30.89 -4.52
N TYR A 327 14.10 30.24 -5.62
CA TYR A 327 14.85 30.88 -6.70
C TYR A 327 13.87 31.57 -7.64
N VAL A 328 13.84 32.90 -7.62
CA VAL A 328 12.97 33.67 -8.51
C VAL A 328 13.50 33.52 -9.93
N THR A 329 12.72 32.86 -10.79
CA THR A 329 12.99 32.74 -12.23
C THR A 329 11.81 33.33 -12.98
N GLN A 330 12.08 34.41 -13.72
CA GLN A 330 11.10 34.99 -14.62
C GLN A 330 11.27 34.34 -15.99
N GLY A 331 10.20 33.75 -16.51
CA GLY A 331 10.18 33.06 -17.79
C GLY A 331 8.73 32.91 -18.27
N GLN A 332 8.57 32.50 -19.52
CA GLN A 332 7.26 32.25 -20.11
C GLN A 332 7.03 30.75 -20.24
N GLU A 333 5.84 30.28 -19.86
CA GLU A 333 5.45 28.89 -20.07
C GLU A 333 5.14 28.61 -21.55
N GLU A 334 5.52 27.42 -22.01
CA GLU A 334 5.25 26.89 -23.35
C GLU A 334 4.40 25.61 -23.24
N ILE A 335 3.56 25.35 -24.25
CA ILE A 335 2.87 24.06 -24.38
C ILE A 335 3.90 23.00 -24.80
N ALA A 336 3.95 21.89 -24.07
CA ALA A 336 4.83 20.77 -24.36
C ALA A 336 4.38 20.01 -25.62
N SER A 337 5.29 19.20 -26.20
CA SER A 337 5.03 18.42 -27.42
C SER A 337 3.83 17.47 -27.35
N SER A 338 3.44 17.04 -26.14
CA SER A 338 2.23 16.24 -25.90
C SER A 338 0.91 16.98 -26.15
N GLY A 339 0.93 18.31 -26.29
CA GLY A 339 -0.24 19.17 -26.49
C GLY A 339 -1.11 19.40 -25.24
N THR A 340 -0.87 18.66 -24.15
CA THR A 340 -1.70 18.70 -22.93
C THR A 340 -0.89 18.96 -21.65
N SER A 341 0.36 19.40 -21.78
CA SER A 341 1.28 19.70 -20.68
C SER A 341 2.01 21.00 -20.95
N TYR A 342 2.70 21.53 -19.94
CA TYR A 342 3.49 22.76 -20.02
C TYR A 342 4.98 22.50 -19.75
N LEU A 343 5.85 23.40 -20.23
CA LEU A 343 7.27 23.47 -19.89
C LEU A 343 7.70 24.95 -19.75
N ASN A 344 8.82 25.22 -19.08
CA ASN A 344 9.44 26.55 -18.97
C ASN A 344 10.96 26.35 -19.12
N ARG A 345 11.60 27.02 -20.07
CA ARG A 345 12.97 26.73 -20.54
C ARG A 345 14.06 27.36 -19.68
#